data_AF-A0A3C1GNQ7-F1
#
_entry.id   AF-A0A3C1GNQ7-F1
#
_cell.length_a   1.000
_cell.length_b   1.000
_cell.length_c   1.000
_cell.angle_alpha   90.00
_cell.angle_beta   90.00
_cell.angle_gamma   90.00
#
_symmetry.space_group_name_H-M   'P 1'
#
loop_
_entity.id
_entity.type
_entity.pdbx_description
1 polymer ?
#
loop_
_entity_poly.entity_id
_entity_poly.type
_entity_poly.pdbx_seq_one_letter_code
_entity_poly.pdbx_strand_id
1 'polypeptide(L)'
;MTITFRIHARDLGTIGLTLDDCDRYADQLLVELGTRYPAAKVEVQVNHRDSGAGAGVRVEANADEDCDEGAVTADVRELADQVLTRMVEA
;
A
#
# COMPACT_ATOMS: atom_id res chain seq x y z
N MET A 1 16.57 -8.23 6.84
CA MET A 1 15.86 -6.99 6.51
C MET A 1 14.48 -7.35 5.98
N THR A 2 13.47 -7.19 6.82
CA THR A 2 12.07 -7.32 6.46
C THR A 2 11.48 -5.92 6.42
N ILE A 3 10.68 -5.62 5.39
CA ILE A 3 9.88 -4.41 5.37
C ILE A 3 8.42 -4.87 5.33
N THR A 4 7.70 -4.59 6.42
CA THR A 4 6.28 -4.92 6.54
C THR A 4 5.45 -3.70 6.21
N PHE A 5 4.53 -3.84 5.26
CA PHE A 5 3.62 -2.81 4.82
C PHE A 5 2.20 -3.12 5.28
N ARG A 6 1.56 -2.15 5.91
CA ARG A 6 0.15 -2.20 6.26
C ARG A 6 -0.61 -1.22 5.38
N ILE A 7 -1.56 -1.76 4.63
CA ILE A 7 -2.46 -0.98 3.80
C ILE A 7 -3.81 -0.93 4.51
N HIS A 8 -4.22 0.28 4.86
CA HIS A 8 -5.52 0.59 5.41
C HIS A 8 -6.42 1.07 4.28
N ALA A 9 -7.24 0.16 3.74
CA ALA A 9 -8.28 0.51 2.79
C ALA A 9 -9.52 1.00 3.57
N ARG A 10 -9.93 2.25 3.34
CA ARG A 10 -11.14 2.84 3.90
C ARG A 10 -12.09 3.23 2.79
N ASP A 11 -13.37 2.86 2.97
CA ASP A 11 -14.50 3.30 2.16
C ASP A 11 -14.19 3.34 0.65
N LEU A 12 -13.77 2.19 0.11
CA LEU A 12 -13.35 2.03 -1.28
C LEU A 12 -14.48 2.36 -2.27
N GLY A 13 -15.73 2.14 -1.87
CA GLY A 13 -16.91 2.44 -2.68
C GLY A 13 -17.05 3.92 -3.01
N THR A 14 -16.55 4.83 -2.16
CA THR A 14 -16.61 6.28 -2.43
C THR A 14 -15.60 6.72 -3.49
N ILE A 15 -14.53 5.96 -3.69
CA ILE A 15 -13.52 6.19 -4.74
C ILE A 15 -13.73 5.26 -5.95
N GLY A 16 -14.87 4.57 -6.02
CA GLY A 16 -15.23 3.70 -7.14
C GLY A 16 -14.45 2.39 -7.21
N LEU A 17 -13.73 2.01 -6.15
CA LEU A 17 -12.95 0.78 -6.10
C LEU A 17 -13.73 -0.35 -5.44
N THR A 18 -13.63 -1.54 -6.01
CA THR A 18 -14.17 -2.77 -5.42
C THR A 18 -13.15 -3.43 -4.49
N LEU A 19 -13.56 -4.47 -3.75
CA LEU A 19 -12.63 -5.30 -2.97
C LEU A 19 -11.61 -5.99 -3.90
N ASP A 20 -12.04 -6.48 -5.06
CA ASP A 20 -11.15 -7.07 -6.06
C ASP A 20 -10.12 -6.08 -6.59
N ASP A 21 -10.49 -4.81 -6.76
CA ASP A 21 -9.54 -3.76 -7.16
C ASP A 21 -8.54 -3.47 -6.05
N CYS A 22 -8.96 -3.60 -4.79
CA CYS A 22 -8.08 -3.44 -3.65
C CYS A 22 -7.05 -4.57 -3.53
N ASP A 23 -7.47 -5.81 -3.78
CA ASP A 23 -6.57 -6.96 -3.83
C ASP A 23 -5.60 -6.82 -5.02
N ARG A 24 -6.09 -6.42 -6.19
CA ARG A 24 -5.25 -6.16 -7.36
C ARG A 24 -4.25 -5.02 -7.13
N TYR A 25 -4.68 -3.98 -6.42
CA TYR A 25 -3.81 -2.88 -5.99
C TYR A 25 -2.71 -3.36 -5.05
N ALA A 26 -3.06 -4.18 -4.04
CA ALA A 26 -2.10 -4.74 -3.11
C ALA A 26 -1.08 -5.66 -3.82
N ASP A 27 -1.52 -6.48 -4.77
CA ASP A 27 -0.65 -7.33 -5.58
C ASP A 27 0.30 -6.51 -6.47
N GLN A 28 -0.19 -5.48 -7.15
CA GLN A 28 0.67 -4.59 -7.95
C GLN A 28 1.70 -3.87 -7.08
N LEU A 29 1.28 -3.35 -5.93
CA LEU A 29 2.18 -2.68 -5.01
C LEU A 29 3.24 -3.65 -4.47
N LEU A 30 2.87 -4.90 -4.18
CA LEU A 30 3.79 -5.95 -3.76
C LEU A 30 4.87 -6.22 -4.83
N VAL A 31 4.49 -6.31 -6.10
CA VAL A 31 5.41 -6.54 -7.22
C VAL A 31 6.37 -5.36 -7.41
N GLU A 32 5.85 -4.13 -7.40
CA GLU A 32 6.65 -2.91 -7.54
C GLU A 32 7.63 -2.75 -6.37
N LEU A 33 7.17 -2.99 -5.14
CA LEU A 33 8.01 -2.96 -3.93
C LEU A 33 9.06 -4.07 -3.93
N GLY A 34 8.70 -5.29 -4.35
CA GLY A 34 9.64 -6.39 -4.49
C GLY A 34 10.72 -6.11 -5.54
N THR A 35 10.38 -5.35 -6.59
CA THR A 35 11.34 -4.91 -7.61
C THR A 35 12.27 -3.80 -7.09
N ARG A 36 11.72 -2.85 -6.31
CA ARG A 36 12.48 -1.72 -5.73
C ARG A 36 13.36 -2.14 -4.56
N TYR A 37 12.91 -3.12 -3.77
CA TYR A 37 13.60 -3.69 -2.60
C TYR A 37 13.79 -5.21 -2.75
N PRO A 38 14.59 -5.70 -3.72
CA PRO A 38 14.72 -7.12 -4.03
C PRO A 38 15.40 -7.94 -2.93
N ALA A 39 16.14 -7.29 -2.03
CA ALA A 39 16.78 -7.91 -0.88
C ALA A 39 15.91 -7.89 0.39
N ALA A 40 14.76 -7.21 0.36
CA ALA A 40 13.86 -7.12 1.49
C ALA A 40 12.74 -8.16 1.38
N LYS A 41 12.39 -8.80 2.49
CA LYS A 41 11.14 -9.55 2.56
C LYS A 41 10.00 -8.53 2.68
N VAL A 42 9.17 -8.44 1.64
CA VAL A 42 8.02 -7.54 1.55
C VAL A 42 6.77 -8.30 1.98
N GLU A 43 6.07 -7.81 3.00
CA GLU A 43 4.77 -8.36 3.42
C GLU A 43 3.71 -7.27 3.36
N VAL A 44 2.56 -7.53 2.73
CA VAL A 44 1.45 -6.58 2.59
C VAL A 44 0.26 -7.10 3.39
N GLN A 45 -0.22 -6.31 4.34
CA GLN A 45 -1.43 -6.61 5.11
C GLN A 45 -2.52 -5.59 4.79
N VAL A 46 -3.60 -6.06 4.16
CA VAL A 46 -4.76 -5.21 3.86
C VAL A 46 -5.77 -5.32 5.00
N ASN A 47 -6.02 -4.20 5.68
CA ASN A 47 -7.06 -4.11 6.71
C ASN A 47 -8.25 -3.33 6.15
N HIS A 48 -9.35 -4.04 5.90
CA HIS A 48 -10.63 -3.43 5.56
C HIS A 48 -11.33 -3.00 6.84
N ARG A 49 -11.42 -1.68 7.06
CA ARG A 49 -12.24 -1.13 8.14
C ARG A 49 -13.29 -0.22 7.55
N ASP A 50 -14.47 -0.79 7.33
CA ASP A 50 -15.67 -0.06 6.93
C ASP A 50 -16.21 0.71 8.15
N SER A 51 -15.60 1.86 8.43
CA SER A 51 -15.89 2.66 9.62
C SER A 51 -16.61 3.99 9.30
N GLY A 52 -16.99 4.22 8.03
CA GLY A 52 -17.70 5.44 7.60
C GLY A 52 -16.95 6.77 7.78
N ALA A 53 -15.67 6.76 8.17
CA ALA A 53 -14.85 7.94 8.43
C ALA A 53 -13.71 8.06 7.42
N GLY A 54 -14.05 8.57 6.23
CA GLY A 54 -13.14 8.96 5.15
C GLY A 54 -12.81 7.84 4.16
N ALA A 55 -12.87 8.18 2.87
CA ALA A 55 -12.49 7.30 1.77
C ALA A 55 -10.99 7.41 1.45
N GLY A 56 -10.37 6.28 1.11
CA GLY A 56 -8.99 6.25 0.63
C GLY A 56 -8.17 5.08 1.15
N VAL A 57 -6.99 4.93 0.56
CA VAL A 57 -5.99 3.94 0.94
C VAL A 57 -4.87 4.65 1.70
N ARG A 58 -4.57 4.21 2.91
CA ARG A 58 -3.42 4.70 3.70
C ARG A 58 -2.41 3.59 3.84
N VAL A 59 -1.18 3.85 3.42
CA VAL A 59 -0.07 2.90 3.54
C VAL A 59 0.86 3.30 4.68
N GLU A 60 1.18 2.34 5.53
CA GLU A 60 2.15 2.46 6.62
C GLU A 60 3.23 1.41 6.42
N ALA A 61 4.48 1.85 6.27
CA ALA A 61 5.63 0.95 6.20
C ALA A 61 6.25 0.83 7.59
N ASN A 62 6.65 -0.38 7.98
CA ASN A 62 7.53 -0.63 9.10
C ASN A 62 8.76 -1.33 8.54
N ALA A 63 9.94 -0.77 8.78
CA ALA A 63 11.20 -1.39 8.42
C ALA A 63 11.92 -1.87 9.70
N ASP A 64 12.66 -2.98 9.61
CA ASP A 64 13.57 -3.40 10.70
C ASP A 64 14.59 -2.29 11.07
N GLU A 65 15.20 -2.38 12.26
CA GLU A 65 16.04 -1.35 12.90
C GLU A 65 17.24 -0.84 12.08
N ASP A 66 17.64 -1.56 11.04
CA ASP A 66 18.70 -1.20 10.10
C ASP A 66 18.24 -0.22 9.00
N CYS A 67 16.97 0.18 8.97
CA CYS A 67 16.41 1.05 7.93
C CYS A 67 15.79 2.33 8.48
N ASP A 68 15.91 3.41 7.69
CA ASP A 68 15.20 4.66 7.94
C ASP A 68 13.72 4.48 7.60
N GLU A 69 12.92 4.15 8.61
CA GLU A 69 11.46 3.96 8.48
C GLU A 69 10.78 5.19 7.86
N GLY A 70 11.27 6.40 8.14
CA GLY A 70 10.70 7.64 7.60
C GLY A 70 10.89 7.73 6.10
N ALA A 71 12.10 7.47 5.61
CA ALA A 71 12.42 7.47 4.19
C ALA A 71 11.69 6.34 3.44
N VAL A 72 11.65 5.12 4.01
CA VAL A 72 10.94 3.97 3.42
C VAL A 72 9.43 4.24 3.37
N THR A 73 8.85 4.78 4.43
CA THR A 73 7.42 5.11 4.46
C THR A 73 7.06 6.17 3.42
N ALA A 74 7.88 7.21 3.25
CA ALA A 74 7.66 8.24 2.24
C ALA A 74 7.72 7.67 0.82
N ASP A 75 8.74 6.87 0.51
CA ASP A 75 8.93 6.25 -0.80
C ASP A 75 7.77 5.32 -1.18
N VAL A 76 7.37 4.46 -0.23
CA VAL A 76 6.27 3.53 -0.43
C VAL A 76 4.95 4.24 -0.60
N ARG A 77 4.73 5.34 0.13
CA ARG A 77 3.51 6.13 0.02
C ARG A 77 3.39 6.82 -1.33
N GLU A 78 4.51 7.29 -1.89
CA GLU A 78 4.55 7.82 -3.25
C GLU A 78 4.26 6.74 -4.29
N LEU A 79 4.89 5.57 -4.16
CA LEU A 79 4.63 4.43 -5.05
C LEU A 79 3.17 3.98 -4.99
N ALA A 80 2.63 3.88 -3.78
CA ALA A 80 1.23 3.55 -3.50
C ALA A 80 0.26 4.53 -4.18
N ASP A 81 0.55 5.83 -4.14
CA ASP A 81 -0.26 6.87 -4.79
C ASP A 81 -0.18 6.79 -6.32
N GLN A 82 1.01 6.53 -6.87
CA GLN A 82 1.19 6.32 -8.32
C GLN A 82 0.41 5.11 -8.83
N VAL A 83 0.48 3.97 -8.14
CA VAL A 83 -0.27 2.75 -8.52
C VAL A 83 -1.77 3.01 -8.45
N LEU A 84 -2.24 3.66 -7.37
CA LEU A 84 -3.66 3.97 -7.18
C LEU A 84 -4.18 4.90 -8.27
N THR A 85 -3.43 5.96 -8.58
CA THR A 85 -3.77 6.92 -9.64
C THR A 85 -3.92 6.22 -10.99
N ARG A 86 -2.94 5.38 -11.38
CA ARG A 86 -3.02 4.61 -12.64
C ARG A 86 -4.24 3.70 -12.71
N MET A 87 -4.71 3.15 -11.58
CA MET A 87 -5.88 2.27 -11.53
C MET A 87 -7.20 3.04 -11.62
N VAL A 88 -7.28 4.23 -11.03
CA VAL A 88 -8.49 5.07 -11.03
C VAL A 88 -8.66 5.81 -12.37
N GLU A 89 -7.57 6.15 -13.06
CA GLU A 89 -7.59 6.81 -14.36
C GLU A 89 -7.84 5.86 -15.55
N ALA A 90 -7.82 4.54 -15.34
CA ALA A 90 -8.03 3.51 -16.36
C ALA A 90 -9.51 3.20 -16.61
#